data_AF-A0A257JFS0-F1
#
_entry.id   AF-A0A257JFS0-F1
#
_cell.length_a   1.000
_cell.length_b   1.000
_cell.length_c   1.000
_cell.angle_alpha   90.00
_cell.angle_beta   90.00
_cell.angle_gamma   90.00
#
_symmetry.space_group_name_H-M   'P 1'
#
loop_
_entity.id
_entity.type
_entity.pdbx_description
1 polymer ?
#
loop_
_entity_poly.entity_id
_entity_poly.type
_entity_poly.pdbx_seq_one_letter_code
_entity_poly.pdbx_strand_id
1 'polypeptide(L)'
;MNWLDRTIGAVAPAVALRRLRQRQALQLMQRAYEGAKAGRRTDGWVTAGTGANAEIAPASARLRDRSRDLVRNNPYAAKAVNALVSNLVGSGIVPRARAKRTAAAKAADQLWLQFAASCDAEGLTDFGGLQALIVRSLVESGEVLVRFRERRFEAGLAV
;
A
#
# COMPACT_ATOMS: atom_id res chain seq x y z
N MET A 1 14.11 -49.02 8.86
CA MET A 1 13.83 -50.27 8.11
C MET A 1 13.10 -51.21 9.06
N ASN A 2 11.78 -51.41 8.89
CA ASN A 2 11.02 -52.28 9.80
C ASN A 2 11.18 -53.77 9.42
N TRP A 3 10.90 -54.69 10.34
CA TRP A 3 10.99 -56.14 10.11
C TRP A 3 10.17 -56.60 8.89
N LEU A 4 9.00 -55.97 8.68
CA LEU A 4 8.11 -56.16 7.53
C LEU A 4 8.74 -55.76 6.18
N ASP A 5 9.60 -54.73 6.16
CA ASP A 5 10.27 -54.32 4.92
C ASP A 5 11.41 -55.29 4.56
N ARG A 6 12.00 -55.95 5.57
CA ARG A 6 13.05 -56.97 5.37
C ARG A 6 12.47 -58.27 4.82
N THR A 7 11.31 -58.70 5.34
CA THR A 7 10.64 -59.92 4.85
C THR A 7 10.12 -59.74 3.43
N ILE A 8 9.52 -58.59 3.11
CA ILE A 8 9.11 -58.26 1.73
C ILE A 8 10.34 -58.12 0.83
N GLY A 9 11.45 -57.56 1.32
CA GLY A 9 12.70 -57.44 0.56
C GLY A 9 13.31 -58.79 0.18
N ALA A 10 13.18 -59.79 1.04
CA ALA A 10 13.70 -61.14 0.79
C ALA A 10 12.87 -61.92 -0.24
N VAL A 11 11.55 -61.70 -0.30
CA VAL A 11 10.63 -62.45 -1.17
C VAL A 11 10.30 -61.70 -2.47
N ALA A 12 10.21 -60.36 -2.42
CA ALA A 12 9.79 -59.52 -3.53
C ALA A 12 10.54 -58.15 -3.50
N PRO A 13 11.81 -58.11 -3.92
CA PRO A 13 12.68 -56.94 -3.77
C PRO A 13 12.18 -55.69 -4.51
N ALA A 14 11.54 -55.86 -5.67
CA ALA A 14 10.97 -54.75 -6.43
C ALA A 14 9.83 -54.03 -5.68
N VAL A 15 8.99 -54.79 -4.97
CA VAL A 15 7.88 -54.25 -4.17
C VAL A 15 8.41 -53.55 -2.91
N ALA A 16 9.42 -54.13 -2.26
CA ALA A 16 10.09 -53.51 -1.11
C ALA A 16 10.73 -52.16 -1.47
N LEU A 17 11.44 -52.08 -2.60
CA LEU A 17 12.07 -50.83 -3.07
C LEU A 17 11.02 -49.75 -3.38
N ARG A 18 9.90 -50.11 -4.04
CA ARG A 18 8.80 -49.19 -4.32
C ARG A 18 8.21 -48.62 -3.03
N ARG A 19 8.01 -49.46 -2.02
CA ARG A 19 7.48 -49.06 -0.71
C ARG A 19 8.45 -48.15 0.06
N LEU A 20 9.74 -48.45 0.03
CA LEU A 20 10.76 -47.61 0.66
C LEU A 20 10.84 -46.23 0.01
N ARG A 21 10.80 -46.15 -1.33
CA ARG A 21 10.73 -44.89 -2.07
C ARG A 21 9.50 -44.07 -1.70
N GLN A 22 8.32 -44.70 -1.65
CA GLN A 22 7.08 -44.02 -1.24
C GLN A 22 7.15 -43.52 0.21
N ARG A 23 7.74 -44.29 1.13
CA ARG A 23 7.95 -43.84 2.51
C ARG A 23 8.94 -42.68 2.62
N GLN A 24 10.03 -42.71 1.86
CA GLN A 24 10.96 -41.59 1.80
C GLN A 24 10.29 -40.33 1.22
N ALA A 25 9.46 -40.46 0.18
CA ALA A 25 8.68 -39.35 -0.35
C ALA A 25 7.71 -38.77 0.70
N LEU A 26 7.01 -39.63 1.46
CA LEU A 26 6.14 -39.19 2.56
C LEU A 26 6.93 -38.50 3.69
N GLN A 27 8.12 -39.00 4.04
CA GLN A 27 8.97 -38.36 5.04
C GLN A 27 9.52 -37.01 4.58
N LEU A 28 9.87 -36.86 3.29
CA LEU A 28 10.29 -35.57 2.73
C LEU A 28 9.14 -34.55 2.74
N MET A 29 7.91 -34.99 2.44
CA MET A 29 6.71 -34.15 2.59
C MET A 29 6.44 -33.76 4.06
N GLN A 30 6.74 -34.63 5.03
CA GLN A 30 6.62 -34.33 6.47
C GLN A 30 7.71 -33.40 6.99
N ARG A 31 8.88 -33.33 6.32
CA ARG A 31 9.99 -32.40 6.63
C ARG A 31 9.81 -31.03 5.97
N ALA A 32 8.62 -30.69 5.50
CA ALA A 32 8.31 -29.33 5.08
C ALA A 32 8.43 -28.37 6.28
N TYR A 33 8.83 -27.13 6.03
CA TYR A 33 8.83 -26.07 7.05
C TYR A 33 7.44 -25.99 7.70
N GLU A 34 7.36 -25.96 9.03
CA GLU A 34 6.08 -25.85 9.74
C GLU A 34 5.25 -24.63 9.30
N GLY A 35 5.91 -23.55 8.85
CA GLY A 35 5.25 -22.36 8.29
C GLY A 35 4.63 -22.55 6.89
N ALA A 36 5.03 -23.58 6.14
CA ALA A 36 4.49 -23.91 4.81
C ALA A 36 3.45 -25.06 4.86
N LYS A 37 3.07 -25.49 6.07
CA LYS A 37 2.21 -26.64 6.27
C LYS A 37 0.75 -26.27 6.02
N ALA A 38 0.20 -26.78 4.91
CA ALA A 38 -1.22 -26.67 4.64
C ALA A 38 -2.00 -27.67 5.52
N GLY A 39 -2.91 -27.18 6.37
CA GLY A 39 -3.81 -27.99 7.19
C GLY A 39 -4.90 -27.13 7.84
N ARG A 40 -5.70 -27.69 8.76
CA ARG A 40 -6.81 -26.96 9.41
C ARG A 40 -6.44 -25.62 10.04
N ARG A 41 -5.19 -25.47 10.50
CA ARG A 41 -4.70 -24.21 11.11
C ARG A 41 -4.39 -23.13 10.07
N THR A 42 -4.11 -23.52 8.83
CA THR A 42 -3.85 -22.61 7.71
C THR A 42 -5.00 -22.63 6.71
N ASP A 43 -6.16 -23.13 7.12
CA ASP A 43 -7.34 -23.21 6.27
C ASP A 43 -7.89 -21.80 6.03
N GLY A 44 -8.11 -21.45 4.77
CA GLY A 44 -8.40 -20.07 4.35
C GLY A 44 -7.19 -19.12 4.33
N TRP A 45 -5.97 -19.57 4.67
CA TRP A 45 -4.77 -18.74 4.54
C TRP A 45 -4.26 -18.76 3.09
N VAL A 46 -4.54 -17.68 2.35
CA VAL A 46 -4.05 -17.49 0.98
C VAL A 46 -2.65 -16.89 1.01
N THR A 47 -1.63 -17.71 0.71
CA THR A 47 -0.22 -17.31 0.64
C THR A 47 0.27 -17.26 -0.81
N ALA A 48 -0.42 -16.47 -1.64
CA ALA A 48 -0.02 -16.26 -3.03
C ALA A 48 1.30 -15.47 -3.11
N GLY A 49 2.18 -15.84 -4.05
CA GLY A 49 3.45 -15.13 -4.32
C GLY A 49 3.26 -13.82 -5.10
N THR A 50 2.08 -13.21 -5.00
CA THR A 50 1.62 -12.03 -5.73
C THR A 50 1.87 -10.76 -4.91
N GLY A 51 2.01 -9.62 -5.59
CA GLY A 51 2.12 -8.33 -4.92
C GLY A 51 0.78 -7.82 -4.40
N ALA A 52 0.79 -6.94 -3.39
CA ALA A 52 -0.41 -6.36 -2.80
C ALA A 52 -1.35 -5.72 -3.85
N ASN A 53 -0.79 -5.05 -4.86
CA ASN A 53 -1.58 -4.44 -5.93
C ASN A 53 -2.32 -5.48 -6.79
N ALA A 54 -1.71 -6.65 -7.04
CA ALA A 54 -2.35 -7.72 -7.81
C ALA A 54 -3.53 -8.34 -7.04
N GLU A 55 -3.41 -8.45 -5.72
CA GLU A 55 -4.47 -8.94 -4.84
C GLU A 55 -5.65 -7.95 -4.71
N ILE A 56 -5.36 -6.64 -4.64
CA ILE A 56 -6.40 -5.60 -4.47
C ILE A 56 -7.08 -5.25 -5.80
N ALA A 57 -6.37 -5.32 -6.93
CA ALA A 57 -6.84 -4.84 -8.22
C ALA A 57 -8.25 -5.33 -8.62
N PRO A 58 -8.62 -6.62 -8.46
CA PRO A 58 -9.96 -7.11 -8.85
C PRO A 58 -11.10 -6.49 -8.04
N ALA A 59 -10.85 -6.04 -6.82
CA ALA A 59 -11.86 -5.49 -5.91
C ALA A 59 -11.74 -3.98 -5.70
N SER A 60 -10.69 -3.35 -6.21
CA SER A 60 -10.31 -1.95 -5.93
C SER A 60 -11.45 -0.96 -6.17
N ALA A 61 -12.14 -1.07 -7.31
CA ALA A 61 -13.25 -0.20 -7.67
C ALA A 61 -14.40 -0.30 -6.65
N ARG A 62 -14.80 -1.52 -6.28
CA ARG A 62 -15.88 -1.76 -5.31
C ARG A 62 -15.49 -1.27 -3.91
N LEU A 63 -14.24 -1.49 -3.50
CA LEU A 63 -13.74 -1.01 -2.21
C LEU A 63 -13.76 0.52 -2.13
N ARG A 64 -13.30 1.20 -3.18
CA ARG A 64 -13.33 2.66 -3.28
C ARG A 64 -14.75 3.21 -3.23
N ASP A 65 -15.69 2.62 -3.98
CA ASP A 65 -17.07 3.10 -4.02
C ASP A 65 -17.77 2.94 -2.67
N ARG A 66 -17.52 1.80 -1.99
CA ARG A 66 -18.01 1.57 -0.62
C ARG A 66 -17.39 2.51 0.40
N SER A 67 -16.09 2.81 0.27
CA SER A 67 -15.40 3.77 1.13
C SER A 67 -16.05 5.16 1.01
N ARG A 68 -16.28 5.64 -0.21
CA ARG A 68 -16.94 6.93 -0.48
C ARG A 68 -18.38 6.96 0.02
N ASP A 69 -19.13 5.87 -0.14
CA ASP A 69 -20.49 5.76 0.38
C ASP A 69 -20.50 5.84 1.91
N LEU A 70 -19.61 5.10 2.58
CA LEU A 70 -19.46 5.13 4.03
C LEU A 70 -19.12 6.54 4.53
N VAL A 71 -18.20 7.25 3.89
CA VAL A 71 -17.84 8.61 4.29
C VAL A 71 -19.03 9.58 4.17
N ARG A 72 -19.92 9.40 3.19
CA ARG A 72 -21.12 10.25 3.02
C ARG A 72 -22.22 9.92 4.01
N ASN A 73 -22.43 8.63 4.29
CA ASN A 73 -23.62 8.15 4.99
C ASN A 73 -23.36 7.74 6.45
N ASN A 74 -22.11 7.55 6.86
CA ASN A 74 -21.75 7.11 8.20
C ASN A 74 -20.89 8.16 8.93
N PRO A 75 -21.40 8.76 10.03
CA PRO A 75 -20.69 9.81 10.75
C PRO A 75 -19.39 9.32 11.40
N TYR A 76 -19.28 8.03 11.75
CA TYR A 76 -18.03 7.47 12.28
C TYR A 76 -16.96 7.35 11.21
N ALA A 77 -17.34 6.93 10.00
CA ALA A 77 -16.41 6.88 8.87
C ALA A 77 -15.95 8.28 8.48
N ALA A 78 -16.87 9.25 8.38
CA ALA A 78 -16.54 10.65 8.14
C ALA A 78 -15.56 11.20 9.19
N LYS A 79 -15.84 10.93 10.48
CA LYS A 79 -14.96 11.34 11.59
C LYS A 79 -13.58 10.69 11.50
N ALA A 80 -13.51 9.40 11.16
CA ALA A 80 -12.24 8.68 11.01
C ALA A 80 -11.39 9.28 9.89
N VAL A 81 -11.98 9.54 8.72
CA VAL A 81 -11.27 10.20 7.61
C VAL A 81 -10.79 11.58 8.02
N ASN A 82 -11.63 12.40 8.65
CA ASN A 82 -11.23 13.74 9.08
C ASN A 82 -10.09 13.70 10.10
N ALA A 83 -10.13 12.78 11.07
CA ALA A 83 -9.05 12.62 12.04
C ALA A 83 -7.73 12.20 11.38
N LEU A 84 -7.78 11.28 10.42
CA LEU A 84 -6.59 10.88 9.66
C LEU A 84 -6.02 12.04 8.85
N VAL A 85 -6.86 12.80 8.14
CA VAL A 85 -6.44 13.96 7.36
C VAL A 85 -5.78 15.00 8.26
N SER A 86 -6.41 15.38 9.37
CA SER A 86 -5.86 16.37 10.30
C SER A 86 -4.51 15.93 10.89
N ASN A 87 -4.37 14.66 11.25
CA ASN A 87 -3.13 14.16 11.85
C ASN A 87 -2.00 13.97 10.83
N LEU A 88 -2.32 13.52 9.62
CA LEU A 88 -1.33 13.32 8.56
C LEU A 88 -0.83 14.64 7.98
N VAL A 89 -1.72 15.62 7.81
CA VAL A 89 -1.33 16.97 7.37
C VAL A 89 -0.62 17.71 8.50
N GLY A 90 -1.17 17.67 9.72
CA GLY A 90 -0.64 18.39 10.87
C GLY A 90 -0.59 19.90 10.61
N SER A 91 0.60 20.49 10.73
CA SER A 91 0.88 21.89 10.38
C SER A 91 1.06 22.13 8.88
N GLY A 92 0.99 21.07 8.07
CA GLY A 92 1.32 21.09 6.65
C GLY A 92 2.83 21.09 6.38
N ILE A 93 3.17 20.84 5.11
CA ILE A 93 4.55 20.93 4.62
C ILE A 93 4.83 22.39 4.23
N VAL A 94 5.80 23.00 4.90
CA VAL A 94 6.28 24.35 4.58
C VAL A 94 7.75 24.27 4.18
N PRO A 95 8.08 24.44 2.88
CA PRO A 95 9.46 24.47 2.44
C PRO A 95 10.18 25.70 3.02
N ARG A 96 11.49 25.55 3.21
CA ARG A 96 12.39 26.63 3.62
C ARG A 96 13.52 26.72 2.61
N ALA A 97 13.73 27.90 2.04
CA ALA A 97 14.79 28.10 1.07
C ALA A 97 16.17 27.91 1.72
N ARG A 98 17.02 27.12 1.06
CA ARG A 98 18.42 26.94 1.44
C ARG A 98 19.32 27.63 0.42
N ALA A 99 19.89 28.78 0.77
CA ALA A 99 20.78 29.54 -0.10
C ALA A 99 22.01 30.08 0.65
N LYS A 100 23.14 30.20 -0.06
CA LYS A 100 24.38 30.79 0.49
C LYS A 100 24.22 32.29 0.81
N ARG A 101 23.37 33.00 0.06
CA ARG A 101 23.05 34.41 0.28
C ARG A 101 21.70 34.53 0.99
N THR A 102 21.67 35.21 2.13
CA THR A 102 20.46 35.38 2.94
C THR A 102 19.34 36.12 2.21
N ALA A 103 19.69 37.13 1.40
CA ALA A 103 18.70 37.88 0.60
C ALA A 103 17.96 36.99 -0.41
N ALA A 104 18.67 36.06 -1.07
CA ALA A 104 18.07 35.13 -2.02
C ALA A 104 17.15 34.12 -1.34
N ALA A 105 17.53 33.61 -0.16
CA ALA A 105 16.67 32.73 0.63
C ALA A 105 15.37 33.45 1.03
N LYS A 106 15.47 34.69 1.52
CA LYS A 106 14.31 35.49 1.90
C LYS A 106 13.37 35.78 0.72
N ALA A 107 13.92 36.09 -0.45
CA ALA A 107 13.13 36.31 -1.66
C ALA A 107 12.39 35.02 -2.08
N ALA A 108 13.05 33.87 -2.04
CA ALA A 108 12.42 32.58 -2.35
C ALA A 108 11.33 32.20 -1.34
N ASP A 109 11.55 32.43 -0.04
CA ASP A 109 10.53 32.18 0.99
C ASP A 109 9.31 33.11 0.79
N GLN A 110 9.51 34.37 0.41
CA GLN A 110 8.42 35.30 0.09
C GLN A 110 7.65 34.87 -1.16
N LEU A 111 8.35 34.47 -2.22
CA LEU A 111 7.74 33.96 -3.44
C LEU A 111 6.93 32.70 -3.16
N TRP A 112 7.44 31.82 -2.30
CA TRP A 112 6.72 30.62 -1.87
C TRP A 112 5.39 30.97 -1.21
N LEU A 113 5.35 31.96 -0.31
CA LEU A 113 4.10 32.37 0.35
C LEU A 113 3.06 32.87 -0.66
N GLN A 114 3.49 33.65 -1.67
CA GLN A 114 2.61 34.14 -2.72
C GLN A 114 2.11 33.01 -3.64
N PHE A 115 2.99 32.07 -3.98
CA PHE A 115 2.62 30.85 -4.69
C PHE A 115 1.62 30.04 -3.89
N ALA A 116 1.90 29.76 -2.61
CA ALA A 116 1.07 28.92 -1.76
C ALA A 116 -0.37 29.46 -1.64
N ALA A 117 -0.54 30.77 -1.56
CA ALA A 117 -1.85 31.42 -1.52
C ALA A 117 -2.64 31.34 -2.84
N SER A 118 -1.96 31.15 -3.97
CA SER A 118 -2.57 31.18 -5.30
C SER A 118 -2.43 29.87 -6.08
N CYS A 119 -1.85 28.83 -5.48
CA CYS A 119 -1.36 27.64 -6.19
C CYS A 119 -2.47 26.85 -6.90
N ASP A 120 -3.69 26.88 -6.37
CA ASP A 120 -4.86 26.29 -6.99
C ASP A 120 -5.26 27.06 -8.26
N ALA A 121 -5.40 26.33 -9.37
CA ALA A 121 -5.74 26.90 -10.66
C ALA A 121 -7.19 27.39 -10.74
N GLU A 122 -8.09 26.87 -9.90
CA GLU A 122 -9.48 27.31 -9.79
C GLU A 122 -9.67 28.37 -8.69
N GLY A 123 -8.64 28.62 -7.88
CA GLY A 123 -8.68 29.60 -6.79
C GLY A 123 -9.64 29.23 -5.66
N LEU A 124 -9.96 27.94 -5.48
CA LEU A 124 -10.86 27.47 -4.42
C LEU A 124 -10.14 27.35 -3.08
N THR A 125 -8.84 27.08 -3.11
CA THR A 125 -8.06 26.85 -1.89
C THR A 125 -6.58 27.23 -2.03
N ASP A 126 -5.85 27.16 -0.92
CA ASP A 126 -4.42 27.41 -0.84
C ASP A 126 -3.61 26.09 -0.81
N PHE A 127 -2.30 26.19 -0.65
CA PHE A 127 -1.43 25.01 -0.63
C PHE A 127 -1.75 24.06 0.53
N GLY A 128 -2.18 24.58 1.68
CA GLY A 128 -2.58 23.76 2.82
C GLY A 128 -3.89 23.01 2.54
N GLY A 129 -4.86 23.66 1.90
CA GLY A 129 -6.08 23.02 1.45
C GLY A 129 -5.85 21.98 0.37
N LEU A 130 -4.92 22.22 -0.56
CA LEU A 130 -4.49 21.19 -1.52
C LEU A 130 -3.84 19.99 -0.82
N GLN A 131 -3.00 20.20 0.20
CA GLN A 131 -2.44 19.11 1.00
C GLN A 131 -3.54 18.30 1.68
N ALA A 132 -4.52 18.97 2.29
CA ALA A 132 -5.67 18.30 2.90
C ALA A 132 -6.49 17.50 1.88
N LEU A 133 -6.71 18.04 0.68
CA LEU A 133 -7.43 17.37 -0.39
C LEU A 133 -6.67 16.13 -0.90
N ILE A 134 -5.36 16.23 -1.07
CA ILE A 134 -4.48 15.11 -1.45
C ILE A 134 -4.59 13.99 -0.42
N VAL A 135 -4.40 14.30 0.86
CA VAL A 135 -4.45 13.31 1.94
C VAL A 135 -5.85 12.71 2.07
N ARG A 136 -6.91 13.53 1.96
CA ARG A 136 -8.30 13.03 1.99
C ARG A 136 -8.57 12.06 0.85
N SER A 137 -8.13 12.40 -0.35
CA SER A 137 -8.28 11.54 -1.53
C SER A 137 -7.53 10.22 -1.38
N LEU A 138 -6.32 10.26 -0.80
CA LEU A 138 -5.55 9.06 -0.49
C LEU A 138 -6.26 8.16 0.54
N VAL A 139 -6.80 8.74 1.62
CA VAL A 139 -7.48 7.97 2.69
C VAL A 139 -8.83 7.41 2.20
N GLU A 140 -9.62 8.21 1.50
CA GLU A 140 -10.97 7.83 1.06
C GLU A 140 -10.95 6.97 -0.21
N SER A 141 -10.13 7.35 -1.19
CA SER A 141 -10.13 6.75 -2.53
C SER A 141 -8.92 5.88 -2.85
N GLY A 142 -7.88 5.90 -2.01
CA GLY A 142 -6.65 5.11 -2.18
C GLY A 142 -5.60 5.73 -3.10
N GLU A 143 -5.97 6.72 -3.91
CA GLU A 143 -5.08 7.35 -4.89
C GLU A 143 -5.50 8.79 -5.19
N VAL A 144 -4.55 9.58 -5.68
CA VAL A 144 -4.77 10.96 -6.12
C VAL A 144 -3.74 11.34 -7.18
N LEU A 145 -4.18 12.08 -8.19
CA LEU A 145 -3.33 12.62 -9.23
C LEU A 145 -3.26 14.15 -9.08
N VAL A 146 -2.05 14.68 -8.98
CA VAL A 146 -1.81 16.12 -8.94
C VAL A 146 -1.31 16.55 -10.30
N ARG A 147 -2.06 17.43 -10.97
CA ARG A 147 -1.62 18.04 -12.23
C ARG A 147 -0.93 19.36 -11.94
N PHE A 148 0.38 19.38 -12.09
CA PHE A 148 1.13 20.64 -12.10
C PHE A 148 0.87 21.39 -13.41
N ARG A 149 0.55 22.68 -13.29
CA ARG A 149 0.39 23.58 -14.45
C ARG A 149 1.46 24.65 -14.37
N GLU A 150 2.37 24.65 -15.32
CA GLU A 150 3.35 25.72 -15.46
C GLU A 150 2.65 27.05 -15.71
N ARG A 151 3.08 28.08 -14.99
CA ARG A 151 2.55 29.43 -15.11
C ARG A 151 3.40 30.21 -16.08
N ARG A 152 2.76 30.84 -17.06
CA ARG A 152 3.42 31.82 -17.93
C ARG A 152 3.60 33.12 -17.17
N PHE A 153 4.67 33.84 -17.47
CA PHE A 153 4.95 35.16 -16.88
C PHE A 153 3.79 36.15 -17.06
N GLU A 154 3.11 36.07 -18.21
CA GLU A 154 1.95 36.92 -18.56
C GLU A 154 0.74 36.72 -17.66
N ALA A 155 0.67 35.63 -16.89
CA ALA A 155 -0.48 35.31 -16.04
C ALA A 155 -0.60 36.21 -14.80
N GLY A 156 0.40 37.05 -14.51
CA GLY A 156 0.38 37.97 -13.36
C GLY A 156 0.41 37.28 -12.00
N LEU A 157 0.74 35.98 -11.98
CA LEU A 157 0.88 35.18 -10.77
C LEU A 157 2.34 35.17 -10.31
N ALA A 158 2.55 34.85 -9.03
CA ALA A 158 3.90 34.66 -8.49
C ALA A 158 4.60 33.49 -9.20
N VAL A 159 5.73 33.76 -9.87
CA VAL A 159 6.61 32.81 -10.58
C VAL A 159 8.06 33.03 -10.17
#